data_AF-A0A0U5IED1-F1
#
_entry.id   AF-A0A0U5IED1-F1
#
_cell.length_a   1.000
_cell.length_b   1.000
_cell.length_c   1.000
_cell.angle_alpha   90.00
_cell.angle_beta   90.00
_cell.angle_gamma   90.00
#
_symmetry.space_group_name_H-M   'P 1'
#
loop_
_entity.id
_entity.type
_entity.pdbx_description
1 polymer ?
#
loop_
_entity_poly.entity_id
_entity_poly.type
_entity_poly.pdbx_seq_one_letter_code
_entity_poly.pdbx_strand_id
1 'polypeptide(L)'
;MRPCTDMPSILALADRLPARLRLGTSSWSFPGWSGILYAEEADKGRLSRFGLSAYASHPWLRTVGIDSTFYALPSATRLAGYAAQVPAGFRFLIKAPALLTDPLERGPGGRPTGLNPSFLNQALALEQVVAPVLEGLGDRTGTLLLQFPPMGPGITSNPRRFAEDLYRFLHRLPPGPVYAVELRDSDLLTRDLAEALRHGGARPAFGIHPRLPGLARQRALFADQPPGPLIVRWVLRTNRGYDEARTLYRPFDRIREPDPDNRRLVADLATEALDSGQEVFVIVNNKAEGSAPLSLLALAEAVVDRRDRRTEGPQSGDSARNPPPR
;
A
#
# COMPACT_ATOMS: atom_id res chain seq x y z
N MET A 1 17.05 16.82 7.51
CA MET A 1 17.77 15.54 7.34
C MET A 1 18.33 15.53 5.95
N ARG A 2 19.57 15.08 5.74
CA ARG A 2 20.09 14.89 4.37
C ARG A 2 19.72 13.48 3.87
N PRO A 3 19.32 13.34 2.60
CA PRO A 3 19.17 12.02 2.01
C PRO A 3 20.54 11.33 1.96
N CYS A 4 20.54 10.01 2.09
CA CYS A 4 21.71 9.24 1.70
C CYS A 4 21.83 9.32 0.17
N THR A 5 23.02 9.57 -0.35
CA THR A 5 23.20 9.65 -1.81
C THR A 5 22.92 8.27 -2.41
N ASP A 6 21.97 8.20 -3.34
CA ASP A 6 21.73 6.97 -4.08
C ASP A 6 22.97 6.61 -4.92
N MET A 7 23.31 5.33 -4.93
CA MET A 7 24.37 4.81 -5.78
C MET A 7 24.00 4.99 -7.27
N PRO A 8 24.96 5.15 -8.19
CA PRO A 8 24.68 5.29 -9.63
C PRO A 8 23.78 4.18 -10.20
N SER A 9 23.92 2.94 -9.70
CA SER A 9 23.06 1.82 -10.08
C SER A 9 21.60 1.98 -9.66
N ILE A 10 21.33 2.57 -8.49
CA ILE A 10 19.97 2.84 -8.00
C ILE A 10 19.33 3.97 -8.81
N LEU A 11 20.09 5.00 -9.16
CA LEU A 11 19.61 6.07 -10.02
C LEU A 11 19.26 5.55 -11.42
N ALA A 12 20.15 4.74 -12.01
CA ALA A 12 19.88 4.08 -13.29
C ALA A 12 18.64 3.16 -13.23
N LEU A 13 18.42 2.46 -12.11
CA LEU A 13 17.19 1.70 -11.90
C LEU A 13 15.97 2.62 -11.85
N ALA A 14 16.04 3.72 -11.09
CA ALA A 14 14.94 4.67 -10.92
C ALA A 14 14.49 5.31 -12.25
N ASP A 15 15.43 5.63 -13.13
CA ASP A 15 15.17 6.20 -14.47
C ASP A 15 14.39 5.23 -15.36
N ARG A 16 14.53 3.92 -15.14
CA ARG A 16 13.81 2.88 -15.87
C ARG A 16 12.43 2.57 -15.28
N LEU A 17 12.11 3.07 -14.08
CA LEU A 17 10.82 2.83 -13.45
C LEU A 17 9.71 3.69 -14.07
N PRO A 18 8.60 3.10 -14.53
CA PRO A 18 7.45 3.84 -15.07
C PRO A 18 6.94 4.91 -14.10
N ALA A 19 6.60 6.10 -14.60
CA ALA A 19 6.12 7.21 -13.77
C ALA A 19 4.88 6.86 -12.92
N ARG A 20 4.04 5.95 -13.43
CA ARG A 20 2.81 5.45 -12.78
C ARG A 20 3.07 4.41 -11.69
N LEU A 21 4.29 3.91 -11.56
CA LEU A 21 4.69 3.01 -10.48
C LEU A 21 5.14 3.83 -9.26
N ARG A 22 4.40 3.66 -8.17
CA ARG A 22 4.60 4.37 -6.91
C ARG A 22 4.97 3.39 -5.83
N LEU A 23 6.27 3.31 -5.58
CA LEU A 23 6.85 2.53 -4.50
C LEU A 23 6.97 3.41 -3.26
N GLY A 24 6.57 2.87 -2.11
CA GLY A 24 6.61 3.59 -0.85
C GLY A 24 6.55 2.69 0.37
N THR A 25 6.82 3.27 1.52
CA THR A 25 6.89 2.56 2.79
C THR A 25 5.71 2.93 3.70
N SER A 26 5.44 2.10 4.70
CA SER A 26 4.51 2.45 5.78
C SER A 26 5.21 3.35 6.80
N SER A 27 5.14 4.68 6.62
CA SER A 27 5.94 5.71 7.31
C SER A 27 7.37 5.86 6.79
N TRP A 28 8.01 6.98 7.13
CA TRP A 28 9.42 7.30 6.84
C TRP A 28 10.31 7.32 8.09
N SER A 29 9.75 7.15 9.29
CA SER A 29 10.45 7.50 10.54
C SER A 29 11.16 6.34 11.24
N PHE A 30 12.04 5.62 10.54
CA PHE A 30 12.78 4.48 11.10
C PHE A 30 14.29 4.73 11.20
N PRO A 31 14.88 4.75 12.42
CA PRO A 31 16.31 4.95 12.62
C PRO A 31 17.21 3.93 11.91
N GLY A 32 16.77 2.68 11.77
CA GLY A 32 17.55 1.64 11.08
C GLY A 32 17.77 1.88 9.59
N TRP A 33 17.20 2.95 9.02
CA TRP A 33 17.42 3.32 7.61
C TRP A 33 18.55 4.33 7.42
N SER A 34 19.29 4.69 8.47
CA SER A 34 20.54 5.42 8.35
C SER A 34 21.54 4.62 7.51
N GLY A 35 22.19 5.29 6.55
CA GLY A 35 23.01 4.65 5.51
C GLY A 35 22.22 4.01 4.36
N ILE A 36 20.88 4.01 4.42
CA ILE A 36 20.01 3.53 3.34
C ILE A 36 19.25 4.70 2.71
N LEU A 37 18.46 5.43 3.52
CA LEU A 37 17.72 6.61 3.09
C LEU A 37 18.23 7.91 3.72
N TYR A 38 18.91 7.82 4.87
CA TYR A 38 19.35 8.99 5.62
C TYR A 38 20.87 8.98 5.76
N ALA A 39 21.52 10.10 5.44
CA ALA A 39 22.96 10.24 5.61
C ALA A 39 23.36 10.31 7.10
N GLU A 40 22.48 10.84 7.94
CA GLU A 40 22.70 10.95 9.39
C GLU A 40 21.99 9.84 10.17
N GLU A 41 22.57 9.46 11.30
CA GLU A 41 21.83 8.80 12.38
C GLU A 41 20.84 9.80 13.00
N ALA A 42 19.60 9.34 13.19
CA ALA A 42 18.56 10.15 13.82
C ALA A 42 17.54 9.26 14.52
N ASP A 43 17.05 9.74 15.66
CA ASP A 43 15.94 9.08 16.34
C ASP A 43 14.62 9.21 15.53
N LYS A 44 13.65 8.39 15.92
CA LYS A 44 12.32 8.37 15.30
C LYS A 44 11.62 9.74 15.32
N GLY A 45 11.80 10.53 16.38
CA GLY A 45 11.16 11.84 16.54
C GLY A 45 11.69 12.86 15.55
N ARG A 46 13.01 12.93 15.39
CA ARG A 46 13.69 13.79 14.40
C ARG A 46 13.32 13.37 12.98
N LEU A 47 13.32 12.06 12.68
CA LEU A 47 12.92 11.55 11.36
C LEU A 47 11.45 11.83 11.04
N SER A 48 10.55 11.66 12.02
CA SER A 48 9.12 11.96 11.84
C SER A 48 8.87 13.42 11.44
N ARG A 49 9.64 14.36 12.00
CA ARG A 49 9.49 15.80 11.74
C ARG A 49 10.21 16.28 10.48
N PHE A 50 11.42 15.77 10.22
CA PHE A 50 12.34 16.35 9.24
C PHE A 50 12.87 15.36 8.20
N GLY A 51 12.42 14.11 8.24
CA GLY A 51 12.89 13.04 7.37
C GLY A 51 12.12 12.88 6.06
N LEU A 52 10.92 13.46 5.93
CA LEU A 52 10.07 13.28 4.75
C LEU A 52 10.69 13.88 3.48
N SER A 53 11.28 15.07 3.56
CA SER A 53 11.97 15.69 2.43
C SER A 53 13.16 14.83 1.95
N ALA A 54 13.98 14.30 2.87
CA ALA A 54 15.06 13.37 2.54
C ALA A 54 14.53 12.07 1.92
N TYR A 55 13.48 11.48 2.52
CA TYR A 55 12.81 10.29 2.00
C TYR A 55 12.33 10.47 0.55
N ALA A 56 11.67 11.59 0.26
CA ALA A 56 11.10 11.89 -1.05
C ALA A 56 12.13 12.43 -2.06
N SER A 57 13.40 12.62 -1.64
CA SER A 57 14.50 12.95 -2.54
C SER A 57 15.00 11.74 -3.32
N HIS A 58 14.69 10.52 -2.89
CA HIS A 58 15.01 9.29 -3.61
C HIS A 58 14.03 9.09 -4.78
N PRO A 59 14.48 9.10 -6.05
CA PRO A 59 13.60 9.13 -7.22
C PRO A 59 12.78 7.84 -7.45
N TRP A 60 13.18 6.74 -6.81
CA TRP A 60 12.47 5.46 -6.81
C TRP A 60 11.37 5.38 -5.74
N LEU A 61 11.33 6.32 -4.77
CA LEU A 61 10.28 6.44 -3.76
C LEU A 61 9.30 7.54 -4.14
N ARG A 62 8.20 7.17 -4.78
CA ARG A 62 7.20 8.11 -5.34
C ARG A 62 5.88 8.16 -4.56
N THR A 63 5.82 7.46 -3.43
CA THR A 63 4.71 7.51 -2.49
C THR A 63 5.14 7.17 -1.06
N VAL A 64 4.28 7.45 -0.09
CA VAL A 64 4.42 6.95 1.28
C VAL A 64 3.04 6.72 1.89
N GLY A 65 2.94 5.65 2.69
CA GLY A 65 1.76 5.38 3.50
C GLY A 65 1.84 6.12 4.82
N ILE A 66 0.82 6.91 5.14
CA ILE A 66 0.62 7.52 6.45
C ILE A 66 -0.48 6.74 7.16
N ASP A 67 -0.10 6.04 8.21
CA ASP A 67 -1.06 5.45 9.12
C ASP A 67 -1.50 6.51 10.14
N SER A 68 -2.78 6.86 10.15
CA SER A 68 -3.35 7.68 11.22
C SER A 68 -3.34 6.92 12.55
N THR A 69 -3.43 7.65 13.66
CA THR A 69 -3.62 7.01 14.97
C THR A 69 -5.05 6.44 15.08
N PHE A 70 -5.34 5.79 16.21
CA PHE A 70 -6.69 5.28 16.50
C PHE A 70 -7.76 6.38 16.45
N TYR A 71 -7.43 7.58 16.92
CA TYR A 71 -8.42 8.64 17.19
C TYR A 71 -8.52 9.70 16.10
N ALA A 72 -7.42 10.04 15.41
CA ALA A 72 -7.45 11.20 14.52
C ALA A 72 -6.44 11.12 13.37
N LEU A 73 -6.86 11.72 12.26
CA LEU A 73 -6.03 12.06 11.13
C LEU A 73 -5.17 13.30 11.46
N PRO A 74 -3.97 13.47 10.87
CA PRO A 74 -3.31 14.77 10.83
C PRO A 74 -4.25 15.87 10.28
N SER A 75 -4.17 17.08 10.84
CA SER A 75 -4.95 18.23 10.34
C SER A 75 -4.58 18.61 8.91
N ALA A 76 -5.50 19.31 8.21
CA ALA A 76 -5.26 19.82 6.85
C ALA A 76 -3.95 20.64 6.77
N THR A 77 -3.70 21.53 7.73
CA THR A 77 -2.45 22.30 7.82
C THR A 77 -1.20 21.41 7.90
N ARG A 78 -1.27 20.33 8.70
CA ARG A 78 -0.14 19.41 8.83
C ARG A 78 0.07 18.60 7.55
N LEU A 79 -1.01 18.19 6.89
CA LEU A 79 -0.97 17.54 5.60
C LEU A 79 -0.40 18.47 4.51
N ALA A 80 -0.77 19.75 4.49
CA ALA A 80 -0.17 20.76 3.62
C ALA A 80 1.33 20.91 3.86
N GLY A 81 1.75 20.88 5.13
CA GLY A 81 3.17 20.83 5.49
C GLY A 81 3.89 19.57 4.96
N TYR A 82 3.21 18.43 4.83
CA TYR A 82 3.78 17.24 4.19
C TYR A 82 3.81 17.37 2.66
N ALA A 83 2.75 17.88 2.03
CA ALA A 83 2.69 18.10 0.59
C ALA A 83 3.80 19.05 0.10
N ALA A 84 4.13 20.08 0.89
CA ALA A 84 5.20 21.03 0.58
C ALA A 84 6.62 20.42 0.62
N GLN A 85 6.80 19.27 1.28
CA GLN A 85 8.11 18.63 1.43
C GLN A 85 8.47 17.67 0.30
N VAL A 86 7.55 17.39 -0.62
CA VAL A 86 7.68 16.29 -1.59
C VAL A 86 7.54 16.78 -3.06
N PRO A 87 8.19 16.12 -4.06
CA PRO A 87 8.15 16.55 -5.46
C PRO A 87 6.76 16.47 -6.11
N ALA A 88 6.44 17.31 -7.11
CA ALA A 88 5.11 17.40 -7.79
C ALA A 88 4.43 16.05 -8.11
N GLY A 89 5.20 15.08 -8.59
CA GLY A 89 4.71 13.75 -8.95
C GLY A 89 4.45 12.81 -7.77
N PHE A 90 4.84 13.15 -6.53
CA PHE A 90 4.69 12.31 -5.35
C PHE A 90 3.23 12.20 -4.92
N ARG A 91 2.81 11.04 -4.42
CA ARG A 91 1.43 10.83 -3.94
C ARG A 91 1.42 10.20 -2.55
N PHE A 92 0.47 10.57 -1.71
CA PHE A 92 0.31 9.95 -0.39
C PHE A 92 -0.79 8.90 -0.40
N LEU A 93 -0.56 7.80 0.30
CA LEU A 93 -1.62 6.91 0.76
C LEU A 93 -1.93 7.27 2.22
N ILE A 94 -3.16 7.70 2.49
CA ILE A 94 -3.62 8.07 3.83
C ILE A 94 -4.55 6.99 4.35
N LYS A 95 -4.18 6.32 5.43
CA LYS A 95 -5.08 5.42 6.14
C LYS A 95 -6.06 6.23 6.98
N ALA A 96 -7.35 5.93 6.85
CA ALA A 96 -8.39 6.50 7.67
C ALA A 96 -8.27 6.04 9.15
N PRO A 97 -8.68 6.88 10.12
CA PRO A 97 -8.71 6.50 11.53
C PRO A 97 -9.57 5.27 11.81
N ALA A 98 -9.16 4.49 12.81
CA ALA A 98 -9.90 3.31 13.26
C ALA A 98 -11.32 3.66 13.74
N LEU A 99 -11.56 4.91 14.16
CA LEU A 99 -12.88 5.46 14.44
C LEU A 99 -13.92 5.14 13.34
N LEU A 100 -13.52 5.06 12.07
CA LEU A 100 -14.43 4.76 10.96
C LEU A 100 -14.45 3.29 10.55
N THR A 101 -13.43 2.51 10.93
CA THR A 101 -13.18 1.16 10.38
C THR A 101 -13.14 0.05 11.41
N ASP A 102 -13.09 0.34 12.72
CA ASP A 102 -13.25 -0.64 13.80
C ASP A 102 -14.70 -0.55 14.33
N PRO A 103 -15.48 -1.64 14.31
CA PRO A 103 -16.83 -1.65 14.88
C PRO A 103 -16.83 -1.56 16.41
N LEU A 104 -15.66 -1.65 17.05
CA LEU A 104 -15.50 -1.63 18.49
C LEU A 104 -14.62 -0.45 18.91
N GLU A 105 -15.01 0.19 20.01
CA GLU A 105 -14.10 1.08 20.72
C GLU A 105 -13.03 0.25 21.42
N ARG A 106 -11.79 0.75 21.40
CA ARG A 106 -10.63 0.05 21.95
C ARG A 106 -10.03 0.85 23.09
N GLY A 107 -10.01 0.26 24.28
CA GLY A 107 -9.29 0.78 25.43
C GLY A 107 -7.79 0.48 25.38
N PRO A 108 -7.06 0.81 26.47
CA PRO A 108 -5.65 0.47 26.61
C PRO A 108 -5.38 -1.02 26.31
N GLY A 109 -4.34 -1.29 25.51
CA GLY A 109 -3.99 -2.65 25.10
C GLY A 109 -4.90 -3.26 24.01
N GLY A 110 -5.79 -2.49 23.40
CA GLY A 110 -6.62 -2.95 22.27
C GLY A 110 -7.83 -3.80 22.67
N ARG A 111 -8.20 -3.77 23.95
CA ARG A 111 -9.39 -4.48 24.45
C ARG A 111 -10.67 -3.74 24.04
N PRO A 112 -11.69 -4.46 23.53
CA PRO A 112 -12.99 -3.86 23.27
C PRO A 112 -13.58 -3.24 24.55
N THR A 113 -14.02 -1.99 24.48
CA THR A 113 -14.71 -1.30 25.57
C THR A 113 -16.18 -1.07 25.29
N GLY A 114 -16.60 -1.18 24.03
CA GLY A 114 -17.99 -0.98 23.61
C GLY A 114 -18.13 -1.05 22.10
N LEU A 115 -19.36 -0.88 21.62
CA LEU A 115 -19.63 -0.67 20.20
C LEU A 115 -19.21 0.75 19.80
N ASN A 116 -18.64 0.88 18.61
CA ASN A 116 -18.27 2.17 18.06
C ASN A 116 -19.43 2.75 17.23
N PRO A 117 -20.11 3.83 17.67
CA PRO A 117 -21.20 4.45 16.91
C PRO A 117 -20.73 5.18 15.65
N SER A 118 -19.41 5.42 15.51
CA SER A 118 -18.80 6.09 14.37
C SER A 118 -18.37 5.12 13.26
N PHE A 119 -18.52 3.81 13.47
CA PHE A 119 -18.19 2.80 12.48
C PHE A 119 -19.01 3.02 11.20
N LEU A 120 -18.32 3.14 10.05
CA LEU A 120 -18.93 3.48 8.76
C LEU A 120 -19.82 4.74 8.81
N ASN A 121 -19.51 5.69 9.70
CA ASN A 121 -20.24 6.96 9.75
C ASN A 121 -19.79 7.88 8.62
N GLN A 122 -20.68 8.11 7.67
CA GLN A 122 -20.42 8.91 6.49
C GLN A 122 -20.10 10.37 6.80
N ALA A 123 -20.89 11.03 7.66
CA ALA A 123 -20.69 12.45 7.96
C ALA A 123 -19.30 12.69 8.57
N LEU A 124 -18.91 11.84 9.53
CA LEU A 124 -17.58 11.87 10.13
C LEU A 124 -16.48 11.56 9.11
N ALA A 125 -16.70 10.62 8.18
CA ALA A 125 -15.74 10.35 7.12
C ALA A 125 -15.52 11.55 6.21
N LEU A 126 -16.58 12.30 5.86
CA LEU A 126 -16.48 13.50 5.05
C LEU A 126 -15.73 14.61 5.79
N GLU A 127 -16.18 14.95 6.99
CA GLU A 127 -15.70 16.09 7.76
C GLU A 127 -14.30 15.87 8.32
N GLN A 128 -14.01 14.67 8.82
CA GLN A 128 -12.76 14.40 9.56
C GLN A 128 -11.69 13.69 8.74
N VAL A 129 -12.02 13.20 7.54
CA VAL A 129 -11.07 12.47 6.69
C VAL A 129 -11.02 13.04 5.28
N VAL A 130 -12.10 12.97 4.52
CA VAL A 130 -12.07 13.33 3.09
C VAL A 130 -11.73 14.81 2.90
N ALA A 131 -12.48 15.71 3.53
CA ALA A 131 -12.26 17.16 3.42
C ALA A 131 -10.84 17.58 3.82
N PRO A 132 -10.32 17.25 5.03
CA PRO A 132 -8.98 17.67 5.42
C PRO A 132 -7.86 17.05 4.59
N VAL A 133 -8.05 15.83 4.05
CA VAL A 133 -7.06 15.24 3.13
C VAL A 133 -7.02 16.00 1.81
N LEU A 134 -8.18 16.26 1.21
CA LEU A 134 -8.25 16.98 -0.06
C LEU A 134 -7.74 18.42 0.10
N GLU A 135 -8.13 19.11 1.18
CA GLU A 135 -7.65 20.45 1.49
C GLU A 135 -6.13 20.48 1.71
N GLY A 136 -5.62 19.56 2.53
CA GLY A 136 -4.21 19.56 2.92
C GLY A 136 -3.26 19.05 1.83
N LEU A 137 -3.62 17.98 1.13
CA LEU A 137 -2.73 17.35 0.15
C LEU A 137 -2.99 17.79 -1.28
N GLY A 138 -4.20 18.27 -1.60
CA GLY A 138 -4.62 18.61 -2.95
C GLY A 138 -4.28 17.50 -3.95
N ASP A 139 -3.58 17.87 -5.03
CA ASP A 139 -3.12 16.96 -6.09
C ASP A 139 -2.15 15.88 -5.62
N ARG A 140 -1.60 15.98 -4.40
CA ARG A 140 -0.73 14.95 -3.82
C ARG A 140 -1.53 13.82 -3.15
N THR A 141 -2.85 13.93 -3.09
CA THR A 141 -3.72 12.84 -2.64
C THR A 141 -3.62 11.67 -3.62
N GLY A 142 -3.10 10.53 -3.16
CA GLY A 142 -3.01 9.31 -3.96
C GLY A 142 -4.15 8.36 -3.65
N THR A 143 -4.26 7.93 -2.40
CA THR A 143 -5.24 6.94 -1.97
C THR A 143 -5.73 7.25 -0.56
N LEU A 144 -7.05 7.16 -0.35
CA LEU A 144 -7.66 7.10 0.98
C LEU A 144 -7.96 5.64 1.31
N LEU A 145 -7.17 5.07 2.22
CA LEU A 145 -7.27 3.67 2.61
C LEU A 145 -8.20 3.49 3.82
N LEU A 146 -9.29 2.77 3.61
CA LEU A 146 -10.19 2.25 4.64
C LEU A 146 -9.75 0.83 5.00
N GLN A 147 -8.89 0.70 6.00
CA GLN A 147 -8.43 -0.60 6.47
C GLN A 147 -9.22 -1.05 7.71
N PHE A 148 -9.94 -2.15 7.58
CA PHE A 148 -10.78 -2.76 8.62
C PHE A 148 -9.96 -3.83 9.37
N PRO A 149 -9.75 -3.69 10.70
CA PRO A 149 -9.02 -4.66 11.52
C PRO A 149 -9.84 -5.95 11.67
N PRO A 150 -9.36 -6.95 12.44
CA PRO A 150 -10.22 -8.07 12.82
C PRO A 150 -11.46 -7.57 13.57
N MET A 151 -12.64 -7.75 12.98
CA MET A 151 -13.92 -7.19 13.45
C MET A 151 -14.72 -8.16 14.32
N GLY A 152 -14.32 -9.43 14.34
CA GLY A 152 -14.91 -10.46 15.19
C GLY A 152 -16.25 -11.01 14.69
N PRO A 153 -16.81 -12.03 15.39
CA PRO A 153 -17.92 -12.83 14.90
C PRO A 153 -19.22 -12.05 14.70
N GLY A 154 -19.43 -10.95 15.42
CA GLY A 154 -20.60 -10.09 15.25
C GLY A 154 -20.70 -9.49 13.84
N ILE A 155 -19.58 -9.29 13.16
CA ILE A 155 -19.53 -8.84 11.76
C ILE A 155 -19.28 -10.03 10.82
N THR A 156 -18.31 -10.90 11.13
CA THR A 156 -17.89 -11.97 10.20
C THR A 156 -18.93 -13.07 10.02
N SER A 157 -19.90 -13.21 10.94
CA SER A 157 -21.02 -14.15 10.78
C SER A 157 -22.04 -13.76 9.70
N ASN A 158 -22.05 -12.49 9.26
CA ASN A 158 -22.90 -12.04 8.17
C ASN A 158 -22.14 -11.15 7.16
N PRO A 159 -21.29 -11.76 6.31
CA PRO A 159 -20.46 -11.03 5.35
C PRO A 159 -21.28 -10.19 4.36
N ARG A 160 -22.46 -10.68 3.95
CA ARG A 160 -23.35 -9.96 3.04
C ARG A 160 -23.84 -8.66 3.66
N ARG A 161 -24.29 -8.69 4.92
CA ARG A 161 -24.74 -7.47 5.60
C ARG A 161 -23.61 -6.45 5.73
N PHE A 162 -22.41 -6.89 6.07
CA PHE A 162 -21.24 -6.01 6.09
C PHE A 162 -20.98 -5.37 4.71
N ALA A 163 -21.05 -6.15 3.62
CA ALA A 163 -20.87 -5.64 2.27
C ALA A 163 -21.94 -4.61 1.90
N GLU A 164 -23.21 -4.82 2.28
CA GLU A 164 -24.29 -3.85 2.05
C GLU A 164 -24.07 -2.53 2.82
N ASP A 165 -23.64 -2.61 4.08
CA ASP A 165 -23.34 -1.43 4.90
C ASP A 165 -22.14 -0.66 4.34
N LEU A 166 -21.10 -1.39 3.91
CA LEU A 166 -19.94 -0.80 3.24
C LEU A 166 -20.31 -0.14 1.90
N TYR A 167 -21.15 -0.77 1.09
CA TYR A 167 -21.67 -0.17 -0.15
C TYR A 167 -22.39 1.15 0.13
N ARG A 168 -23.33 1.16 1.10
CA ARG A 168 -24.07 2.38 1.48
C ARG A 168 -23.14 3.50 1.96
N PHE A 169 -22.11 3.14 2.71
CA PHE A 169 -21.08 4.08 3.17
C PHE A 169 -20.31 4.67 1.98
N LEU A 170 -19.75 3.81 1.11
CA LEU A 170 -18.91 4.22 -0.02
C LEU A 170 -19.68 5.02 -1.08
N HIS A 171 -20.88 4.56 -1.44
CA HIS A 171 -21.69 5.16 -2.51
C HIS A 171 -22.07 6.62 -2.24
N ARG A 172 -22.02 7.05 -0.98
CA ARG A 172 -22.34 8.42 -0.57
C ARG A 172 -21.11 9.28 -0.28
N LEU A 173 -19.90 8.74 -0.44
CA LEU A 173 -18.68 9.55 -0.44
C LEU A 173 -18.58 10.31 -1.77
N PRO A 174 -18.00 11.53 -1.77
CA PRO A 174 -17.86 12.31 -2.98
C PRO A 174 -16.89 11.62 -3.95
N PRO A 175 -17.10 11.76 -5.27
CA PRO A 175 -16.07 11.38 -6.22
C PRO A 175 -14.82 12.26 -6.01
N GLY A 176 -13.65 11.72 -6.30
CA GLY A 176 -12.40 12.50 -6.24
C GLY A 176 -11.20 11.65 -5.85
N PRO A 177 -10.99 11.38 -4.56
CA PRO A 177 -9.87 10.55 -4.14
C PRO A 177 -10.10 9.09 -4.51
N VAL A 178 -9.01 8.36 -4.71
CA VAL A 178 -9.08 6.90 -4.85
C VAL A 178 -9.33 6.31 -3.47
N TYR A 179 -10.56 5.88 -3.21
CA TYR A 179 -10.88 5.09 -2.04
C TYR A 179 -10.39 3.66 -2.23
N ALA A 180 -9.67 3.13 -1.25
CA ALA A 180 -9.24 1.74 -1.25
C ALA A 180 -9.70 1.04 0.04
N VAL A 181 -10.20 -0.19 -0.07
CA VAL A 181 -10.66 -0.99 1.07
C VAL A 181 -9.75 -2.17 1.29
N GLU A 182 -9.30 -2.35 2.53
CA GLU A 182 -8.45 -3.46 2.95
C GLU A 182 -9.04 -4.13 4.18
N LEU A 183 -9.28 -5.45 4.12
CA LEU A 183 -9.79 -6.20 5.27
C LEU A 183 -8.67 -6.97 5.99
N ARG A 184 -8.97 -7.45 7.21
CA ARG A 184 -8.13 -8.36 7.99
C ARG A 184 -8.82 -9.66 8.37
N ASP A 185 -10.05 -9.86 7.94
CA ASP A 185 -10.81 -11.10 8.09
C ASP A 185 -11.09 -11.68 6.70
N SER A 186 -10.50 -12.85 6.42
CA SER A 186 -10.66 -13.53 5.14
C SER A 186 -12.10 -13.94 4.84
N ASP A 187 -12.90 -14.19 5.88
CA ASP A 187 -14.31 -14.59 5.75
C ASP A 187 -15.18 -13.50 5.12
N LEU A 188 -14.71 -12.25 5.14
CA LEU A 188 -15.38 -11.12 4.52
C LEU A 188 -14.97 -10.90 3.06
N LEU A 189 -13.91 -11.57 2.58
CA LEU A 189 -13.49 -11.52 1.18
C LEU A 189 -14.40 -12.40 0.31
N THR A 190 -15.60 -11.88 0.07
CA THR A 190 -16.69 -12.55 -0.65
C THR A 190 -17.03 -11.83 -1.95
N ARG A 191 -17.85 -12.45 -2.79
CA ARG A 191 -18.38 -11.80 -4.00
C ARG A 191 -19.22 -10.57 -3.66
N ASP A 192 -20.00 -10.61 -2.57
CA ASP A 192 -20.77 -9.46 -2.11
C ASP A 192 -19.87 -8.27 -1.79
N LEU A 193 -18.70 -8.50 -1.17
CA LEU A 193 -17.69 -7.44 -0.99
C LEU A 193 -17.20 -6.89 -2.33
N ALA A 194 -16.85 -7.75 -3.29
CA ALA A 194 -16.40 -7.32 -4.60
C ALA A 194 -17.44 -6.43 -5.30
N GLU A 195 -18.71 -6.81 -5.27
CA GLU A 195 -19.81 -6.01 -5.81
C GLU A 195 -20.01 -4.69 -5.04
N ALA A 196 -19.92 -4.71 -3.72
CA ALA A 196 -20.01 -3.51 -2.90
C ALA A 196 -18.92 -2.48 -3.24
N LEU A 197 -17.66 -2.93 -3.45
CA LEU A 197 -16.58 -2.05 -3.88
C LEU A 197 -16.82 -1.52 -5.31
N ARG A 198 -17.23 -2.40 -6.23
CA ARG A 198 -17.48 -2.05 -7.63
C ARG A 198 -18.55 -0.98 -7.77
N HIS A 199 -19.69 -1.17 -7.13
CA HIS A 199 -20.82 -0.22 -7.19
C HIS A 199 -20.65 0.97 -6.24
N GLY A 200 -19.86 0.81 -5.17
CA GLY A 200 -19.53 1.89 -4.24
C GLY A 200 -18.42 2.81 -4.74
N GLY A 201 -17.74 2.49 -5.85
CA GLY A 201 -16.68 3.32 -6.42
C GLY A 201 -15.33 3.22 -5.69
N ALA A 202 -15.08 2.13 -4.97
CA ALA A 202 -13.82 1.90 -4.26
C ALA A 202 -12.98 0.78 -4.91
N ARG A 203 -11.68 0.81 -4.65
CA ARG A 203 -10.72 -0.21 -5.10
C ARG A 203 -10.45 -1.23 -3.99
N PRO A 204 -10.22 -2.51 -4.30
CA PRO A 204 -9.59 -3.41 -3.35
C PRO A 204 -8.12 -2.98 -3.13
N ALA A 205 -7.70 -2.95 -1.87
CA ALA A 205 -6.28 -2.93 -1.51
C ALA A 205 -5.83 -4.36 -1.21
N PHE A 206 -4.94 -4.86 -2.07
CA PHE A 206 -4.40 -6.21 -1.98
C PHE A 206 -3.40 -6.31 -0.84
N GLY A 207 -3.72 -7.08 0.18
CA GLY A 207 -2.91 -7.19 1.40
C GLY A 207 -2.08 -8.47 1.45
N ILE A 208 -0.78 -8.37 1.72
CA ILE A 208 0.03 -9.51 2.15
C ILE A 208 0.10 -9.49 3.68
N HIS A 209 -0.59 -10.46 4.28
CA HIS A 209 -0.76 -10.58 5.73
C HIS A 209 -1.17 -12.03 6.09
N PRO A 210 -0.73 -12.61 7.23
CA PRO A 210 -1.08 -13.98 7.64
C PRO A 210 -2.58 -14.30 7.72
N ARG A 211 -3.42 -13.28 7.96
CA ARG A 211 -4.89 -13.42 8.04
C ARG A 211 -5.60 -13.36 6.69
N LEU A 212 -4.88 -13.12 5.60
CA LEU A 212 -5.46 -12.95 4.27
C LEU A 212 -5.08 -14.12 3.36
N PRO A 213 -5.95 -14.47 2.41
CA PRO A 213 -5.58 -15.40 1.36
C PRO A 213 -4.46 -14.81 0.51
N GLY A 214 -3.67 -15.67 -0.14
CA GLY A 214 -2.60 -15.22 -1.04
C GLY A 214 -3.10 -14.32 -2.18
N LEU A 215 -2.19 -13.52 -2.75
CA LEU A 215 -2.52 -12.52 -3.76
C LEU A 215 -3.26 -13.08 -4.98
N ALA A 216 -2.94 -14.30 -5.42
CA ALA A 216 -3.63 -14.94 -6.54
C ALA A 216 -5.15 -15.12 -6.29
N ARG A 217 -5.53 -15.51 -5.07
CA ARG A 217 -6.95 -15.67 -4.69
C ARG A 217 -7.65 -14.32 -4.54
N GLN A 218 -6.96 -13.31 -3.99
CA GLN A 218 -7.50 -11.94 -3.95
C GLN A 218 -7.72 -11.40 -5.38
N ARG A 219 -6.75 -11.61 -6.28
CA ARG A 219 -6.84 -11.18 -7.69
C ARG A 219 -8.05 -11.81 -8.38
N ALA A 220 -8.24 -13.11 -8.22
CA ALA A 220 -9.39 -13.82 -8.79
C ALA A 220 -10.72 -13.26 -8.27
N LEU A 221 -10.81 -12.96 -6.96
CA LEU A 221 -12.02 -12.39 -6.35
C LEU A 221 -12.40 -11.02 -6.94
N PHE A 222 -11.41 -10.22 -7.30
CA PHE A 222 -11.61 -8.84 -7.79
C PHE A 222 -11.36 -8.69 -9.29
N ALA A 223 -11.40 -9.78 -10.06
CA ALA A 223 -11.10 -9.76 -11.50
C ALA A 223 -12.07 -8.88 -12.30
N ASP A 224 -13.33 -8.79 -11.87
CA ASP A 224 -14.39 -8.03 -12.56
C ASP A 224 -14.46 -6.55 -12.15
N GLN A 225 -13.47 -6.06 -11.37
CA GLN A 225 -13.39 -4.65 -11.04
C GLN A 225 -13.09 -3.80 -12.29
N PRO A 226 -13.66 -2.59 -12.42
CA PRO A 226 -13.36 -1.72 -13.54
C PRO A 226 -11.87 -1.34 -13.58
N PRO A 227 -11.33 -0.89 -14.72
CA PRO A 227 -9.98 -0.34 -14.78
C PRO A 227 -9.78 0.80 -13.77
N GLY A 228 -8.62 0.85 -13.13
CA GLY A 228 -8.30 1.87 -12.14
C GLY A 228 -7.08 1.48 -11.32
N PRO A 229 -6.58 2.35 -10.42
CA PRO A 229 -5.32 2.10 -9.73
C PRO A 229 -5.27 0.74 -9.03
N LEU A 230 -4.10 0.10 -9.10
CA LEU A 230 -3.74 -1.08 -8.30
C LEU A 230 -3.13 -0.62 -6.97
N ILE A 231 -3.67 -1.08 -5.85
CA ILE A 231 -3.15 -0.79 -4.52
C ILE A 231 -2.70 -2.10 -3.87
N VAL A 232 -1.41 -2.22 -3.56
CA VAL A 232 -0.82 -3.36 -2.84
C VAL A 232 -0.23 -2.88 -1.52
N ARG A 233 -0.55 -3.57 -0.44
CA ARG A 233 0.08 -3.36 0.87
C ARG A 233 0.77 -4.64 1.34
N TRP A 234 2.09 -4.59 1.36
CA TRP A 234 2.91 -5.66 1.91
C TRP A 234 3.20 -5.39 3.38
N VAL A 235 2.31 -5.88 4.25
CA VAL A 235 2.27 -5.45 5.66
C VAL A 235 3.10 -6.36 6.56
N LEU A 236 3.00 -7.67 6.35
CA LEU A 236 3.61 -8.67 7.22
C LEU A 236 3.83 -9.96 6.42
N ARG A 237 4.98 -10.59 6.62
CA ARG A 237 5.25 -11.93 6.09
C ARG A 237 4.17 -12.92 6.55
N THR A 238 3.68 -13.77 5.66
CA THR A 238 2.52 -14.63 5.93
C THR A 238 2.76 -15.69 7.01
N ASN A 239 4.01 -16.02 7.31
CA ASN A 239 4.42 -17.01 8.32
C ASN A 239 4.79 -16.40 9.69
N ARG A 240 4.51 -15.12 9.94
CA ARG A 240 4.96 -14.43 11.17
C ARG A 240 3.83 -13.73 11.92
N GLY A 241 3.96 -13.68 13.25
CA GLY A 241 3.21 -12.73 14.07
C GLY A 241 3.77 -11.31 13.95
N TYR A 242 2.92 -10.29 14.16
CA TYR A 242 3.36 -8.89 14.04
C TYR A 242 4.45 -8.51 15.04
N ASP A 243 4.27 -8.85 16.32
CA ASP A 243 5.24 -8.53 17.38
C ASP A 243 6.51 -9.38 17.28
N GLU A 244 6.37 -10.63 16.84
CA GLU A 244 7.48 -11.53 16.54
C GLU A 244 8.37 -10.91 15.45
N ALA A 245 7.80 -10.59 14.28
CA ALA A 245 8.54 -9.97 13.17
C ALA A 245 9.14 -8.61 13.56
N ARG A 246 8.41 -7.81 14.35
CA ARG A 246 8.92 -6.53 14.86
C ARG A 246 10.18 -6.70 15.71
N THR A 247 10.25 -7.76 16.51
CA THR A 247 11.42 -8.05 17.35
C THR A 247 12.56 -8.64 16.53
N LEU A 248 12.25 -9.67 15.73
CA LEU A 248 13.22 -10.41 14.94
C LEU A 248 13.95 -9.55 13.91
N TYR A 249 13.24 -8.59 13.31
CA TYR A 249 13.81 -7.82 12.20
C TYR A 249 14.39 -6.46 12.59
N ARG A 250 14.40 -6.10 13.88
CA ARG A 250 15.11 -4.89 14.34
C ARG A 250 16.59 -4.95 13.97
N PRO A 251 17.23 -3.80 13.69
CA PRO A 251 16.68 -2.44 13.70
C PRO A 251 15.96 -2.02 12.41
N PHE A 252 15.68 -2.96 11.50
CA PHE A 252 15.13 -2.76 10.15
C PHE A 252 16.11 -2.20 9.11
N ASP A 253 17.38 -2.55 9.26
CA ASP A 253 18.54 -2.10 8.47
C ASP A 253 18.91 -3.02 7.30
N ARG A 254 18.34 -4.22 7.24
CA ARG A 254 18.63 -5.21 6.20
C ARG A 254 17.43 -6.12 5.95
N ILE A 255 17.42 -6.77 4.79
CA ILE A 255 16.53 -7.91 4.57
C ILE A 255 16.99 -9.05 5.49
N ARG A 256 16.07 -9.55 6.31
CA ARG A 256 16.29 -10.60 7.31
C ARG A 256 15.70 -11.93 6.86
N GLU A 257 14.51 -11.89 6.28
CA GLU A 257 13.80 -13.08 5.80
C GLU A 257 13.18 -12.78 4.43
N PRO A 258 13.96 -12.94 3.34
CA PRO A 258 13.49 -12.66 1.98
C PRO A 258 12.24 -13.47 1.64
N ASP A 259 11.29 -12.88 0.94
CA ASP A 259 10.04 -13.48 0.48
C ASP A 259 9.93 -13.28 -1.05
N PRO A 260 10.73 -14.05 -1.82
CA PRO A 260 10.84 -13.88 -3.26
C PRO A 260 9.53 -14.22 -3.99
N ASP A 261 8.69 -15.09 -3.43
CA ASP A 261 7.42 -15.48 -4.02
C ASP A 261 6.41 -14.33 -4.01
N ASN A 262 6.19 -13.69 -2.86
CA ASN A 262 5.32 -12.52 -2.82
C ASN A 262 5.92 -11.36 -3.63
N ARG A 263 7.24 -11.17 -3.60
CA ARG A 263 7.88 -10.15 -4.45
C ARG A 263 7.58 -10.38 -5.94
N ARG A 264 7.69 -11.63 -6.40
CA ARG A 264 7.35 -12.01 -7.78
C ARG A 264 5.89 -11.71 -8.09
N LEU A 265 4.96 -12.14 -7.23
CA LEU A 265 3.53 -11.92 -7.45
C LEU A 265 3.17 -10.42 -7.48
N VAL A 266 3.79 -9.61 -6.62
CA VAL A 266 3.60 -8.16 -6.62
C VAL A 266 4.18 -7.54 -7.89
N ALA A 267 5.36 -7.96 -8.33
CA ALA A 267 5.94 -7.49 -9.58
C ALA A 267 5.08 -7.86 -10.80
N ASP A 268 4.53 -9.07 -10.84
CA ASP A 268 3.62 -9.52 -11.91
C ASP A 268 2.35 -8.65 -11.97
N LEU A 269 1.68 -8.46 -10.82
CA LEU A 269 0.50 -7.60 -10.71
C LEU A 269 0.81 -6.15 -11.12
N ALA A 270 1.94 -5.60 -10.64
CA ALA A 270 2.36 -4.25 -10.96
C ALA A 270 2.63 -4.08 -12.46
N THR A 271 3.40 -4.98 -13.06
CA THR A 271 3.71 -4.91 -14.49
C THR A 271 2.45 -5.01 -15.35
N GLU A 272 1.53 -5.93 -15.06
CA GLU A 272 0.27 -6.05 -15.80
C GLU A 272 -0.62 -4.79 -15.69
N ALA A 273 -0.71 -4.20 -14.50
CA ALA A 273 -1.46 -2.96 -14.29
C ALA A 273 -0.81 -1.77 -15.05
N LEU A 274 0.52 -1.67 -15.02
CA LEU A 274 1.27 -0.64 -15.76
C LEU A 274 1.13 -0.79 -17.27
N ASP A 275 1.17 -2.02 -17.78
CA ASP A 275 0.97 -2.34 -19.20
C ASP A 275 -0.45 -1.97 -19.65
N SER A 276 -1.43 -2.06 -18.74
CA SER A 276 -2.81 -1.60 -18.94
C SER A 276 -3.00 -0.09 -18.70
N GLY A 277 -1.91 0.67 -18.50
CA GLY A 277 -1.95 2.11 -18.28
C GLY A 277 -2.47 2.56 -16.91
N GLN A 278 -2.54 1.66 -15.93
CA GLN A 278 -3.05 1.98 -14.59
C GLN A 278 -1.95 2.53 -13.68
N GLU A 279 -2.33 3.37 -12.70
CA GLU A 279 -1.45 3.73 -11.59
C GLU A 279 -1.25 2.52 -10.67
N VAL A 280 -0.05 2.38 -10.12
CA VAL A 280 0.28 1.30 -9.17
C VAL A 280 0.86 1.89 -7.90
N PHE A 281 0.27 1.55 -6.77
CA PHE A 281 0.76 1.88 -5.43
C PHE A 281 1.20 0.61 -4.73
N VAL A 282 2.47 0.52 -4.34
CA VAL A 282 2.97 -0.56 -3.48
C VAL A 282 3.53 0.04 -2.20
N ILE A 283 2.85 -0.24 -1.08
CA ILE A 283 3.25 0.20 0.25
C ILE A 283 3.81 -0.98 1.05
N VAL A 284 5.10 -0.93 1.37
CA VAL A 284 5.78 -2.00 2.12
C VAL A 284 6.01 -1.59 3.57
N ASN A 285 5.78 -2.50 4.51
CA ASN A 285 6.15 -2.34 5.92
C ASN A 285 7.43 -3.13 6.22
N ASN A 286 8.22 -2.70 7.21
CA ASN A 286 9.46 -3.40 7.57
C ASN A 286 9.23 -4.87 7.98
N LYS A 287 8.04 -5.24 8.45
CA LYS A 287 7.73 -6.64 8.80
C LYS A 287 7.46 -7.54 7.58
N ALA A 288 7.54 -7.01 6.37
CA ALA A 288 7.50 -7.81 5.15
C ALA A 288 8.73 -8.71 5.06
N GLU A 289 9.93 -8.11 5.08
CA GLU A 289 11.19 -8.85 4.87
C GLU A 289 12.34 -8.38 5.79
N GLY A 290 12.10 -7.35 6.59
CA GLY A 290 13.04 -6.78 7.54
C GLY A 290 13.51 -5.36 7.22
N SER A 291 13.44 -4.91 5.97
CA SER A 291 13.70 -3.51 5.60
C SER A 291 12.85 -3.11 4.40
N ALA A 292 11.86 -2.24 4.61
CA ALA A 292 10.95 -1.83 3.56
C ALA A 292 11.67 -1.12 2.38
N PRO A 293 12.63 -0.20 2.60
CA PRO A 293 13.39 0.41 1.50
C PRO A 293 14.11 -0.63 0.63
N LEU A 294 14.80 -1.60 1.25
CA LEU A 294 15.53 -2.63 0.50
C LEU A 294 14.58 -3.63 -0.20
N SER A 295 13.43 -3.93 0.42
CA SER A 295 12.38 -4.76 -0.20
C SER A 295 11.81 -4.09 -1.45
N LEU A 296 11.63 -2.76 -1.41
CA LEU A 296 11.16 -1.97 -2.54
C LEU A 296 12.20 -1.85 -3.66
N LEU A 297 13.49 -1.73 -3.34
CA LEU A 297 14.57 -1.78 -4.35
C LEU A 297 14.58 -3.13 -5.07
N ALA A 298 14.55 -4.24 -4.32
CA ALA A 298 14.47 -5.57 -4.91
C ALA A 298 13.19 -5.77 -5.75
N LEU A 299 12.07 -5.16 -5.35
CA LEU A 299 10.84 -5.16 -6.14
C LEU A 299 10.97 -4.32 -7.42
N ALA A 300 11.61 -3.16 -7.34
CA ALA A 300 11.87 -2.29 -8.48
C ALA A 300 12.71 -3.02 -9.56
N GLU A 301 13.78 -3.69 -9.14
CA GLU A 301 14.59 -4.58 -10.01
C GLU A 301 13.70 -5.65 -10.65
N ALA A 302 12.90 -6.34 -9.85
CA ALA A 302 12.01 -7.40 -10.32
C ALA A 302 10.96 -6.92 -11.35
N VAL A 303 10.49 -5.66 -11.25
CA VAL A 303 9.58 -5.05 -12.23
C VAL A 303 10.31 -4.68 -13.52
N VAL A 304 11.50 -4.09 -13.42
CA VAL A 304 12.31 -3.72 -14.59
C VAL A 304 12.72 -4.96 -15.39
N ASP A 305 13.28 -5.98 -14.73
CA ASP A 305 13.68 -7.24 -15.36
C ASP A 305 12.54 -7.91 -16.14
N ARG A 306 11.31 -7.84 -15.60
CA ARG A 306 10.11 -8.39 -16.26
C ARG A 306 9.74 -7.61 -17.50
N ARG A 307 9.79 -6.29 -17.42
CA ARG A 307 9.48 -5.43 -18.56
C ARG A 307 10.48 -5.66 -19.68
N ASP A 308 11.77 -5.78 -19.35
CA ASP A 308 12.83 -6.09 -20.33
C ASP A 308 12.58 -7.40 -21.06
N ARG A 309 12.35 -8.49 -20.32
CA ARG A 309 12.07 -9.82 -20.90
C ARG A 309 10.84 -9.83 -21.80
N ARG A 310 9.86 -8.95 -21.55
CA ARG A 310 8.65 -8.82 -22.39
C ARG A 310 8.92 -8.02 -23.65
N THR A 311 9.78 -7.00 -23.60
CA THR A 311 10.23 -6.26 -24.79
C THR A 311 11.16 -7.07 -25.69
N GLU A 312 11.94 -7.99 -25.13
CA GLU A 312 12.88 -8.81 -25.89
C GLU A 312 12.20 -9.92 -26.72
N GLY A 313 10.98 -10.35 -26.36
CA GLY A 313 10.21 -11.37 -27.09
C GLY A 313 10.92 -12.73 -27.22
N PRO A 314 10.23 -13.82 -27.62
CA PRO A 314 10.93 -15.06 -27.92
C PRO A 314 11.80 -14.82 -29.16
N GLN A 315 13.13 -14.92 -29.03
CA GLN A 315 14.01 -15.02 -30.19
C GLN A 315 13.44 -16.11 -31.10
N SER A 316 13.13 -15.73 -32.34
CA SER A 316 12.70 -16.62 -33.41
C SER A 316 13.75 -17.71 -33.61
N GLY A 317 13.57 -18.82 -32.90
CA GLY A 317 14.45 -19.97 -32.91
C GLY A 317 13.67 -21.21 -33.34
N ASP A 318 13.13 -21.19 -34.56
CA ASP A 318 13.00 -22.42 -35.33
C ASP A 318 12.86 -22.10 -36.83
N SER A 319 14.01 -21.93 -37.50
CA SER A 319 14.08 -22.11 -38.94
C SER A 319 14.21 -23.61 -39.19
N ALA A 320 13.09 -24.32 -39.08
CA ALA A 320 13.00 -25.70 -39.54
C ALA A 320 13.34 -25.73 -41.03
N ARG A 321 14.55 -26.20 -41.35
CA ARG A 321 14.96 -26.56 -42.70
C ARG A 321 14.05 -27.69 -43.18
N ASN A 322 13.13 -27.39 -44.11
CA ASN A 322 12.53 -28.44 -44.93
C ASN A 322 13.57 -28.98 -45.91
N PRO A 323 13.78 -30.32 -46.00
CA PRO A 323 14.57 -30.90 -47.08
C PRO A 323 13.75 -30.92 -48.39
N PRO A 324 14.40 -30.96 -49.56
CA PRO A 324 13.71 -30.86 -50.85
C PRO A 324 12.97 -32.16 -51.20
N PRO A 325 11.90 -32.09 -52.01
CA PRO A 325 11.13 -33.25 -52.40
C PRO A 325 11.93 -34.15 -53.35
N ARG A 326 11.75 -35.47 -53.21
CA ARG A 326 12.18 -36.48 -54.18
C ARG A 326 11.11 -36.70 -55.24
#